data_AF-X1UJA0-F1
#
_entry.id   AF-X1UJA0-F1
#
_cell.length_a   1.000
_cell.length_b   1.000
_cell.length_c   1.000
_cell.angle_alpha   90.00
_cell.angle_beta   90.00
_cell.angle_gamma   90.00
#
_symmetry.space_group_name_H-M   'P 1'
#
loop_
_entity.id
_entity.type
_entity.pdbx_description
1 polymer ?
#
loop_
_entity_poly.entity_id
_entity_poly.type
_entity_poly.pdbx_seq_one_letter_code
_entity_poly.pdbx_strand_id
1 'polypeptide(L)'
;IIYEANVEYPFTRLMAIFNNSNEATVGPVRSSRYYFSRLAIEWSAIFAHCGGQSLKNEKIINLDQMRYPSPYWRDKDIGGWINLFTKTQNVREKSRKMGLQDKVNLDNNLLNLRILDLSGGDISKISIKYNQKYTLSYEYNASRNTYLKVYKF
;
A
#
# COMPACT_ATOMS: atom_id res chain seq x y z
N ILE A 1 3.94 6.27 1.13
CA ILE A 1 4.93 5.19 1.39
C ILE A 1 4.43 3.93 0.69
N ILE A 2 5.31 3.09 0.14
CA ILE A 2 4.94 1.83 -0.51
C ILE A 2 5.74 0.70 0.13
N TYR A 3 5.03 -0.33 0.59
CA TYR A 3 5.61 -1.61 1.00
C TYR A 3 5.40 -2.63 -0.10
N GLU A 4 6.42 -3.43 -0.41
CA GLU A 4 6.33 -4.52 -1.37
C GLU A 4 6.75 -5.85 -0.72
N ALA A 5 5.92 -6.87 -0.87
CA ALA A 5 6.18 -8.18 -0.27
C ALA A 5 5.71 -9.32 -1.19
N ASN A 6 6.37 -10.48 -1.06
CA ASN A 6 5.99 -11.73 -1.73
C ASN A 6 4.58 -12.18 -1.34
N VAL A 7 3.79 -12.69 -2.29
CA VAL A 7 2.41 -13.14 -2.04
C VAL A 7 2.10 -14.55 -2.55
N GLU A 8 1.61 -14.69 -3.78
CA GLU A 8 1.49 -15.93 -4.54
C GLU A 8 2.67 -15.95 -5.51
N TYR A 9 3.43 -17.05 -5.57
CA TYR A 9 4.46 -17.19 -6.60
C TYR A 9 3.83 -17.01 -8.00
N PRO A 10 4.44 -16.23 -8.91
CA PRO A 10 5.72 -15.52 -8.81
C PRO A 10 5.62 -14.04 -8.39
N PHE A 11 4.45 -13.58 -7.97
CA PHE A 11 4.13 -12.15 -7.80
C PHE A 11 4.43 -11.60 -6.41
N THR A 12 4.67 -10.29 -6.38
CA THR A 12 4.60 -9.45 -5.19
C THR A 12 3.28 -8.69 -5.17
N ARG A 13 2.92 -8.13 -4.01
CA ARG A 13 1.89 -7.09 -3.91
C ARG A 13 2.47 -5.85 -3.27
N LEU A 14 1.82 -4.73 -3.59
CA LEU A 14 2.12 -3.43 -3.02
C LEU A 14 1.05 -3.07 -1.99
N MET A 15 1.48 -2.49 -0.88
CA MET A 15 0.62 -1.75 0.05
C MET A 15 1.10 -0.31 0.10
N ALA A 16 0.25 0.61 -0.37
CA ALA A 16 0.52 2.03 -0.34
C ALA A 16 -0.16 2.69 0.88
N ILE A 17 0.61 3.48 1.63
CA ILE A 17 0.12 4.32 2.73
C ILE A 17 0.03 5.76 2.22
N PHE A 18 -1.18 6.33 2.31
CA PHE A 18 -1.53 7.68 1.86
C PHE A 18 -1.84 8.58 3.06
N ASN A 19 -0.82 9.33 3.51
CA ASN A 19 -0.95 10.24 4.66
C ASN A 19 -1.34 11.68 4.27
N ASN A 20 -1.20 12.07 3.00
CA ASN A 20 -1.59 13.40 2.52
C ASN A 20 -3.05 13.43 2.02
N SER A 21 -3.59 14.62 1.83
CA SER A 21 -4.98 14.82 1.36
C SER A 21 -5.17 14.56 -0.14
N ASN A 22 -4.11 14.25 -0.90
CA ASN A 22 -4.19 14.09 -2.34
C ASN A 22 -5.17 12.97 -2.72
N GLU A 23 -5.96 13.25 -3.76
CA GLU A 23 -6.82 12.26 -4.39
C GLU A 23 -5.96 11.36 -5.28
N ALA A 24 -6.15 10.05 -5.14
CA ALA A 24 -5.57 9.07 -6.03
C ALA A 24 -6.57 7.93 -6.26
N THR A 25 -6.66 7.49 -7.51
CA THR A 25 -7.25 6.19 -7.85
C THR A 25 -6.24 5.11 -7.50
N VAL A 26 -6.66 4.11 -6.73
CA VAL A 26 -5.81 3.05 -6.22
C VAL A 26 -6.39 1.70 -6.65
N GLY A 27 -5.56 0.92 -7.34
CA GLY A 27 -5.87 -0.46 -7.66
C GLY A 27 -4.87 -1.08 -8.65
N PRO A 28 -5.10 -2.35 -9.03
CA PRO A 28 -6.21 -3.18 -8.56
C PRO A 28 -6.13 -3.49 -7.07
N VAL A 29 -7.23 -3.31 -6.34
CA VAL A 29 -7.35 -3.67 -4.93
C VAL A 29 -7.35 -5.19 -4.80
N ARG A 30 -6.54 -5.70 -3.87
CA ARG A 30 -6.24 -7.13 -3.74
C ARG A 30 -6.57 -7.67 -2.36
N SER A 31 -6.57 -8.99 -2.26
CA SER A 31 -6.76 -9.69 -0.99
C SER A 31 -5.67 -9.36 0.03
N SER A 32 -6.10 -9.31 1.28
CA SER A 32 -5.24 -9.06 2.42
C SER A 32 -4.20 -10.17 2.62
N ARG A 33 -3.12 -9.82 3.31
CA ARG A 33 -2.11 -10.74 3.88
C ARG A 33 -1.69 -10.21 5.24
N TYR A 34 -1.27 -11.10 6.14
CA TYR A 34 -1.14 -10.76 7.57
C TYR A 34 -0.09 -9.68 7.80
N TYR A 35 1.04 -9.72 7.09
CA TYR A 35 2.10 -8.72 7.21
C TYR A 35 1.62 -7.32 6.78
N PHE A 36 0.79 -7.19 5.75
CA PHE A 36 0.21 -5.89 5.39
C PHE A 36 -0.76 -5.39 6.45
N SER A 37 -1.55 -6.28 7.06
CA SER A 37 -2.41 -5.86 8.18
C SER A 37 -1.62 -5.42 9.41
N ARG A 38 -0.46 -6.01 9.67
CA ARG A 38 0.45 -5.57 10.76
C ARG A 38 1.01 -4.18 10.47
N LEU A 39 1.51 -3.96 9.26
CA LEU A 39 1.97 -2.64 8.82
C LEU A 39 0.83 -1.60 8.91
N ALA A 40 -0.39 -1.94 8.50
CA ALA A 40 -1.53 -1.03 8.64
C ALA A 40 -1.79 -0.64 10.11
N ILE A 41 -1.64 -1.56 11.06
CA ILE A 41 -1.74 -1.26 12.51
C ILE A 41 -0.63 -0.30 12.95
N GLU A 42 0.61 -0.49 12.51
CA GLU A 42 1.74 0.40 12.84
C GLU A 42 1.48 1.84 12.40
N TRP A 43 0.78 2.01 11.27
CA TRP A 43 0.38 3.32 10.76
C TRP A 43 -0.98 3.81 11.29
N SER A 44 -1.66 3.04 12.14
CA SER A 44 -3.07 3.27 12.52
C SER A 44 -3.97 3.55 11.30
N ALA A 45 -3.72 2.86 10.19
CA ALA A 45 -4.31 3.13 8.90
C ALA A 45 -5.65 2.40 8.69
N ILE A 46 -6.54 3.03 7.91
CA ILE A 46 -7.70 2.36 7.31
C ILE A 46 -7.18 1.33 6.30
N PHE A 47 -7.40 0.05 6.56
CA PHE A 47 -6.89 -1.03 5.72
C PHE A 47 -7.93 -1.44 4.66
N ALA A 48 -7.82 -0.82 3.48
CA ALA A 48 -8.65 -1.11 2.32
C ALA A 48 -8.11 -2.31 1.52
N HIS A 49 -8.93 -3.36 1.37
CA HIS A 49 -8.57 -4.58 0.64
C HIS A 49 -9.81 -5.33 0.10
N CYS A 50 -9.61 -6.44 -0.61
CA CYS A 50 -10.69 -7.26 -1.15
C CYS A 50 -10.51 -8.75 -0.83
N GLY A 51 -11.16 -9.21 0.23
CA GLY A 51 -11.06 -10.58 0.73
C GLY A 51 -9.67 -10.93 1.25
N GLY A 52 -9.39 -12.23 1.30
CA GLY A 52 -8.13 -12.78 1.79
C GLY A 52 -8.30 -13.48 3.12
N GLN A 53 -7.23 -13.47 3.90
CA GLN A 53 -7.20 -14.11 5.21
C GLN A 53 -8.06 -13.36 6.24
N SER A 54 -8.66 -14.12 7.17
CA SER A 54 -9.41 -13.55 8.29
C SER A 54 -8.50 -12.70 9.18
N LEU A 55 -8.87 -11.43 9.36
CA LEU A 55 -8.16 -10.47 10.20
C LEU A 55 -8.87 -10.37 11.55
N LYS A 56 -8.37 -11.09 12.56
CA LYS A 56 -8.98 -11.18 13.90
C LYS A 56 -8.48 -10.12 14.91
N ASN A 57 -7.69 -9.15 14.47
CA ASN A 57 -7.13 -8.14 15.37
C ASN A 57 -8.00 -6.88 15.37
N GLU A 58 -8.55 -6.55 16.54
CA GLU A 58 -9.46 -5.41 16.74
C GLU A 58 -8.81 -4.04 16.48
N LYS A 59 -7.48 -3.95 16.50
CA LYS A 59 -6.74 -2.73 16.14
C LYS A 59 -6.76 -2.44 14.63
N ILE A 60 -7.17 -3.40 13.80
CA ILE A 60 -7.25 -3.20 12.36
C ILE A 60 -8.55 -2.47 12.04
N ILE A 61 -8.41 -1.27 11.47
CA ILE A 61 -9.51 -0.57 10.83
C ILE A 61 -9.78 -1.26 9.48
N ASN A 62 -10.51 -2.37 9.52
CA ASN A 62 -10.69 -3.28 8.38
C ASN A 62 -11.79 -2.79 7.43
N LEU A 63 -11.41 -2.34 6.23
CA LEU A 63 -12.32 -1.96 5.15
C LEU A 63 -12.28 -2.98 4.02
N ASP A 64 -12.66 -4.22 4.29
CA ASP A 64 -12.78 -5.27 3.28
C ASP A 64 -13.95 -5.02 2.31
N GLN A 65 -13.69 -4.98 1.00
CA GLN A 65 -14.72 -4.89 -0.05
C GLN A 65 -15.78 -5.98 0.08
N MET A 66 -15.41 -7.19 0.50
CA MET A 66 -16.36 -8.30 0.67
C MET A 66 -17.41 -8.00 1.75
N ARG A 67 -17.07 -7.18 2.74
CA ARG A 67 -18.00 -6.71 3.78
C ARG A 67 -18.64 -5.38 3.42
N TYR A 68 -17.89 -4.50 2.74
CA TYR A 68 -18.30 -3.16 2.37
C TYR A 68 -18.12 -2.95 0.87
N PRO A 69 -19.15 -3.19 0.04
CA PRO A 69 -19.04 -3.02 -1.42
C PRO A 69 -18.62 -1.60 -1.84
N SER A 70 -19.10 -0.58 -1.13
CA SER A 70 -18.63 0.81 -1.25
C SER A 70 -17.54 1.08 -0.19
N PRO A 71 -16.40 1.70 -0.56
CA PRO A 71 -16.21 2.66 -1.64
C PRO A 71 -15.43 2.13 -2.86
N TYR A 72 -15.68 0.88 -3.24
CA TYR A 72 -15.01 0.24 -4.37
C TYR A 72 -15.87 0.28 -5.63
N TRP A 73 -15.23 0.22 -6.79
CA TRP A 73 -15.90 -0.03 -8.07
C TRP A 73 -15.09 -1.01 -8.91
N ARG A 74 -15.79 -1.72 -9.80
CA ARG A 74 -15.15 -2.51 -10.84
C ARG A 74 -15.17 -1.73 -12.14
N ASP A 75 -14.00 -1.55 -12.73
CA ASP A 75 -13.87 -1.05 -14.09
C ASP A 75 -14.39 -2.11 -15.06
N LYS A 76 -15.35 -1.73 -15.91
CA LYS A 76 -16.02 -2.66 -16.84
C LYS A 76 -15.19 -2.91 -18.09
N ASP A 77 -14.27 -2.01 -18.41
CA ASP A 77 -13.40 -2.11 -19.59
C ASP A 77 -12.19 -3.02 -19.30
N ILE A 78 -11.93 -3.31 -18.02
CA ILE A 78 -10.89 -4.22 -17.57
C ILE A 78 -11.50 -5.59 -17.25
N GLY A 79 -11.16 -6.58 -18.05
CA GLY A 79 -11.61 -7.96 -17.87
C GLY A 79 -11.01 -8.67 -16.65
N GLY A 80 -11.74 -9.66 -16.13
CA GLY A 80 -11.25 -10.58 -15.12
C GLY A 80 -11.15 -10.00 -13.70
N TRP A 81 -10.20 -10.53 -12.94
CA TRP A 81 -10.08 -10.26 -11.50
C TRP A 81 -9.23 -9.02 -11.18
N ILE A 82 -8.63 -8.35 -12.18
CA ILE A 82 -7.71 -7.21 -12.02
C ILE A 82 -8.41 -5.84 -12.13
N ASN A 83 -9.73 -5.79 -11.96
CA ASN A 83 -10.53 -4.61 -12.30
C ASN A 83 -11.14 -3.85 -11.11
N LEU A 84 -10.77 -4.19 -9.88
CA LEU A 84 -11.32 -3.55 -8.69
C LEU A 84 -10.49 -2.34 -8.27
N PHE A 85 -11.10 -1.19 -8.12
CA PHE A 85 -10.43 0.06 -7.74
C PHE A 85 -11.14 0.79 -6.61
N THR A 86 -10.44 1.72 -5.98
CA THR A 86 -11.01 2.69 -5.04
C THR A 86 -10.34 4.06 -5.20
N LYS A 87 -10.85 5.09 -4.53
CA LYS A 87 -10.24 6.42 -4.43
C LYS A 87 -9.88 6.68 -2.98
N THR A 88 -8.72 7.29 -2.73
CA THR A 88 -8.29 7.67 -1.38
C THR A 88 -9.33 8.54 -0.67
N GLN A 89 -9.98 9.46 -1.40
CA GLN A 89 -11.06 10.29 -0.87
C GLN A 89 -12.28 9.47 -0.45
N ASN A 90 -12.76 8.55 -1.29
CA ASN A 90 -13.96 7.76 -0.98
C ASN A 90 -13.72 6.84 0.23
N VAL A 91 -12.50 6.31 0.40
CA VAL A 91 -12.10 5.54 1.59
C VAL A 91 -12.20 6.40 2.86
N ARG A 92 -11.69 7.63 2.81
CA ARG A 92 -11.78 8.59 3.94
C ARG A 92 -13.23 8.98 4.25
N GLU A 93 -14.03 9.26 3.22
CA GLU A 93 -15.46 9.56 3.39
C GLU A 93 -16.23 8.40 4.00
N LYS A 94 -15.96 7.17 3.56
CA LYS A 94 -16.55 5.97 4.15
C LYS A 94 -16.14 5.81 5.62
N SER A 95 -14.87 6.06 5.92
CA SER A 95 -14.34 6.02 7.28
C SER A 95 -15.04 7.02 8.21
N ARG A 96 -15.23 8.27 7.77
CA ARG A 96 -16.01 9.28 8.50
C ARG A 96 -17.44 8.82 8.79
N LYS A 97 -18.12 8.27 7.78
CA LYS A 97 -19.48 7.73 7.93
C LYS A 97 -19.56 6.56 8.90
N MET A 98 -18.44 5.86 9.15
CA MET A 98 -18.33 4.80 10.16
C MET A 98 -17.95 5.33 11.55
N GLY A 99 -17.84 6.65 11.74
CA GLY A 99 -17.48 7.27 13.02
C GLY A 99 -15.99 7.17 13.38
N LEU A 100 -15.14 6.83 12.42
CA LEU A 100 -13.69 6.76 12.64
C LEU A 100 -13.07 8.16 12.62
N GLN A 101 -12.03 8.36 13.43
CA GLN A 101 -11.34 9.64 13.52
C GLN A 101 -10.60 9.97 12.21
N ASP A 102 -10.70 11.23 11.77
CA ASP A 102 -10.03 11.73 10.56
C ASP A 102 -8.55 12.05 10.75
N LYS A 103 -8.08 12.14 12.01
CA LYS A 103 -6.70 12.47 12.36
C LYS A 103 -6.08 11.30 13.10
N VAL A 104 -4.95 10.84 12.58
CA VAL A 104 -4.08 9.90 13.29
C VAL A 104 -3.08 10.74 14.09
N ASN A 105 -3.01 10.49 15.39
CA ASN A 105 -1.92 11.02 16.20
C ASN A 105 -0.67 10.17 15.93
N LEU A 106 0.28 10.74 15.16
CA LEU A 106 1.56 10.11 14.86
C LEU A 106 2.65 10.46 15.89
N ASP A 107 2.36 11.31 16.87
CA ASP A 107 3.30 11.73 17.92
C ASP A 107 3.60 10.59 18.91
N ASN A 108 2.69 9.60 19.01
CA ASN A 108 2.91 8.37 19.75
C ASN A 108 3.73 7.36 18.92
N ASN A 109 5.04 7.62 18.73
CA ASN A 109 6.18 6.71 18.46
C ASN A 109 5.96 5.28 17.87
N LEU A 110 4.90 4.99 17.11
CA LEU A 110 4.75 3.69 16.43
C LEU A 110 5.79 3.53 15.33
N LEU A 111 6.30 4.65 14.84
CA LEU A 111 7.36 4.72 13.86
C LEU A 111 8.53 5.48 14.50
N ASN A 112 9.55 4.75 14.93
CA ASN A 112 10.86 5.32 15.26
C ASN A 112 11.50 5.82 13.95
N LEU A 113 10.96 6.90 13.37
CA LEU A 113 11.50 7.56 12.19
C LEU A 113 12.85 8.16 12.57
N ARG A 114 13.91 7.37 12.38
CA ARG A 114 15.27 7.87 12.45
C ARG A 114 15.50 8.74 11.23
N ILE A 115 15.57 10.05 11.46
CA ILE A 115 16.14 10.96 10.49
C ILE A 115 17.64 10.64 10.47
N LEU A 116 18.06 9.92 9.45
CA LEU A 116 19.47 9.67 9.19
C LEU A 116 20.04 10.90 8.48
N ASP A 117 21.13 11.44 9.00
CA ASP A 117 21.94 12.42 8.30
C ASP A 117 22.77 11.67 7.25
N LEU A 118 22.17 11.47 6.08
CA LEU A 118 22.76 10.72 4.99
C LEU A 118 23.53 11.69 4.09
N SER A 119 24.86 11.57 4.06
CA SER A 119 25.64 12.11 2.94
C SER A 119 25.29 11.35 1.66
N GLY A 120 25.26 12.05 0.51
CA GLY A 120 25.10 11.39 -0.79
C GLY A 120 26.14 10.28 -1.00
N GLY A 121 25.75 9.22 -1.71
CA GLY A 121 26.62 8.09 -2.03
C GLY A 121 26.55 7.72 -3.51
N ASP A 122 27.55 6.98 -3.98
CA ASP A 122 27.73 6.66 -5.41
C ASP A 122 26.80 5.52 -5.93
N ILE A 123 25.74 5.20 -5.20
CA ILE A 123 24.84 4.10 -5.55
C ILE A 123 23.86 4.56 -6.63
N SER A 124 24.20 4.23 -7.88
CA SER A 124 23.36 4.49 -9.05
C SER A 124 22.27 3.42 -9.28
N LYS A 125 22.43 2.21 -8.70
CA LYS A 125 21.47 1.11 -8.89
C LYS A 125 21.39 0.18 -7.68
N ILE A 126 20.16 -0.12 -7.27
CA ILE A 126 19.84 -1.14 -6.26
C ILE A 126 19.01 -2.23 -6.93
N SER A 127 19.40 -3.50 -6.80
CA SER A 127 18.67 -4.63 -7.38
C SER A 127 18.11 -5.54 -6.28
N ILE A 128 16.83 -5.92 -6.41
CA ILE A 128 16.14 -6.81 -5.48
C ILE A 128 15.58 -7.99 -6.29
N LYS A 129 16.09 -9.19 -6.01
CA LYS A 129 15.61 -10.43 -6.60
C LYS A 129 14.67 -11.12 -5.62
N TYR A 130 13.37 -11.09 -5.90
CA TYR A 130 12.37 -11.78 -5.07
C TYR A 130 12.31 -13.27 -5.38
N ASN A 131 12.39 -13.64 -6.66
CA ASN A 131 12.43 -15.02 -7.13
C ASN A 131 13.03 -15.11 -8.55
N GLN A 132 13.04 -16.30 -9.16
CA GLN A 132 13.61 -16.53 -10.49
C GLN A 132 12.92 -15.73 -11.61
N LYS A 133 11.63 -15.39 -11.45
CA LYS A 133 10.79 -14.71 -12.45
C LYS A 133 10.48 -13.25 -12.08
N TYR A 134 10.95 -12.79 -10.92
CA TYR A 134 10.64 -11.45 -10.44
C TYR A 134 11.86 -10.80 -9.81
N THR A 135 12.49 -9.94 -10.60
CA THR A 135 13.57 -9.06 -10.18
C THR A 135 13.19 -7.63 -10.50
N LEU A 136 13.40 -6.74 -9.56
CA LEU A 136 13.24 -5.30 -9.76
C LEU A 136 14.53 -4.57 -9.44
N SER A 137 14.67 -3.39 -10.01
CA SER A 137 15.74 -2.47 -9.66
C SER A 137 15.23 -1.06 -9.44
N TYR A 138 15.95 -0.33 -8.60
CA TYR A 138 15.82 1.11 -8.42
C TYR A 138 17.05 1.75 -9.05
N GLU A 139 16.84 2.55 -10.09
CA GLU A 139 17.90 3.25 -10.81
C GLU A 139 17.84 4.73 -10.46
N TYR A 140 18.96 5.28 -10.00
CA TYR A 140 19.05 6.67 -9.58
C TYR A 140 19.00 7.59 -10.78
N ASN A 141 18.14 8.60 -10.72
CA ASN A 141 18.03 9.68 -11.68
C ASN A 141 18.58 10.96 -11.05
N ALA A 142 19.78 11.37 -11.50
CA ALA A 142 20.49 12.52 -10.95
C ALA A 142 19.79 13.86 -11.24
N SER A 143 19.15 14.03 -12.40
CA SER A 143 18.49 15.30 -12.74
C SER A 143 17.25 15.57 -11.88
N ARG A 144 16.61 14.52 -11.37
CA ARG A 144 15.42 14.61 -10.52
C ARG A 144 15.69 14.31 -9.04
N ASN A 145 16.89 13.85 -8.70
CA ASN A 145 17.24 13.33 -7.38
C ASN A 145 16.21 12.30 -6.86
N THR A 146 15.89 11.32 -7.71
CA THR A 146 14.88 10.28 -7.40
C THR A 146 15.31 8.93 -7.94
N TYR A 147 14.77 7.84 -7.39
CA TYR A 147 14.93 6.50 -7.97
C TYR A 147 13.75 6.13 -8.87
N LEU A 148 14.03 5.65 -10.07
CA LEU A 148 13.06 5.02 -10.95
C LEU A 148 12.99 3.52 -10.65
N LYS A 149 11.78 3.02 -10.38
CA LYS A 149 11.53 1.58 -10.22
C LYS A 149 11.37 0.92 -11.58
N VAL A 150 12.18 -0.09 -11.86
CA VAL A 150 12.20 -0.85 -13.12
C VAL A 150 11.89 -2.32 -12.81
N TYR A 151 10.96 -2.91 -13.56
CA TYR A 151 10.62 -4.33 -13.48
C TYR A 151 11.30 -5.10 -14.60
N LYS A 152 11.89 -6.25 -14.28
CA LYS A 152 12.36 -7.22 -15.27
C LYS A 152 11.59 -8.52 -15.06
N PHE A 153 10.65 -8.77 -15.97
CA PHE A 153 9.89 -10.02 -16.06
C PHE A 153 10.64 -11.04 -16.90
#